data_AF-A0A954RX26-F1
#
_entry.id   AF-A0A954RX26-F1
#
_cell.length_a   1.000
_cell.length_b   1.000
_cell.length_c   1.000
_cell.angle_alpha   90.00
_cell.angle_beta   90.00
_cell.angle_gamma   90.00
#
_symmetry.space_group_name_H-M   'P 1'
#
loop_
_entity.id
_entity.type
_entity.pdbx_description
1 polymer ?
#
loop_
_entity_poly.entity_id
_entity_poly.type
_entity_poly.pdbx_seq_one_letter_code
_entity_poly.pdbx_strand_id
1 'polypeptide(L)'
;RLERHEEAVDAYRKAADICCDKGNYLRGAKLYEEQCHDAETALVTLRRGWPGTSQSQDCLRAEFRLLAKEGRHGETEQRVRELTGPTLESRHILPLSEVLSETAGNYPDEILRDTVADATRVIVSRKLITSRNTTATTEDRRLLKTIEQLAPEDRLLHRDCERFLQERESKQPVQTYRLRQTTTPPEVCDRWQLPSEGIQWQTAKASNRHFYALGFRETPGFPENSLVLLRGNWNGHDTFPEMVEWKSPVVLHLSKPSVLLAPSPNDSQDIWVCLTNGPPLPERVFSGNKPQSAHTPPWATRSTLALAQTANGVSWAISGQEMLLLSVFSADHVPIVTRALTGDVPQEILAQGRTPTIHARSEGLVLGLGNRLIFLDANHRDMEISLANPIIGLSGSAPHSRVRVAASFQDGGMVIWKDTQRKRHFGHGLVAPQTAFTVTGKLVAVDQSRIEVYNTSRNDLVFESSMPSLGQPVSVMSVERNGFAVLYENGELIHYRIAE
;
A
#
# COMPACT_ATOMS: atom_id res chain seq x y z
N ARG A 1 36.87 7.69 67.67
CA ARG A 1 35.52 7.16 68.00
C ARG A 1 35.09 6.34 66.78
N LEU A 2 35.20 5.02 66.85
CA LEU A 2 35.20 4.08 65.73
C LEU A 2 33.83 3.39 65.51
N GLU A 3 32.73 3.96 66.02
CA GLU A 3 31.44 3.25 66.15
C GLU A 3 30.23 4.09 65.68
N ARG A 4 30.33 4.81 64.55
CA ARG A 4 29.18 5.52 63.95
C ARG A 4 28.77 4.91 62.61
N HIS A 5 28.71 3.59 62.54
CA HIS A 5 28.36 2.86 61.31
C HIS A 5 26.93 3.18 60.84
N GLU A 6 25.96 3.24 61.76
CA GLU A 6 24.57 3.53 61.42
C GLU A 6 24.40 4.95 60.84
N GLU A 7 25.04 5.94 61.46
CA GLU A 7 24.96 7.32 60.96
C GLU A 7 25.64 7.51 59.59
N ALA A 8 26.69 6.72 59.31
CA ALA A 8 27.34 6.71 58.01
C ALA A 8 26.42 6.13 56.94
N VAL A 9 25.73 5.01 57.22
CA VAL A 9 24.74 4.42 56.30
C VAL A 9 23.61 5.40 56.02
N ASP A 10 23.08 6.09 57.03
CA ASP A 10 22.04 7.09 56.84
C ASP A 10 22.50 8.29 56.00
N ALA A 11 23.74 8.72 56.16
CA ALA A 11 24.32 9.76 55.31
C ALA A 11 24.46 9.29 53.85
N TYR A 12 24.86 8.05 53.62
CA TYR A 12 24.95 7.48 52.27
C TYR A 12 23.58 7.30 51.61
N ARG A 13 22.55 6.87 52.35
CA ARG A 13 21.16 6.81 51.85
C ARG A 13 20.68 8.18 51.38
N LYS A 14 20.85 9.21 52.21
CA LYS A 14 20.52 10.60 51.84
C LYS A 14 21.27 11.07 50.60
N ALA A 15 22.56 10.74 50.48
CA ALA A 15 23.35 11.08 49.31
C ALA A 15 22.88 10.34 48.04
N ALA A 16 22.45 9.08 48.17
CA ALA A 16 21.88 8.29 47.09
C ALA A 16 20.54 8.88 46.62
N ASP A 17 19.66 9.27 47.54
CA ASP A 17 18.40 9.94 47.23
C ASP A 17 18.62 11.26 46.48
N ILE A 18 19.57 12.08 46.93
CA ILE A 18 19.94 13.32 46.24
C ILE A 18 20.45 13.02 44.81
N CYS A 19 21.14 11.90 44.59
CA CYS A 19 21.56 11.50 43.25
C CYS A 19 20.36 11.10 42.38
N CYS A 20 19.43 10.32 42.93
CA CYS A 20 18.20 9.89 42.25
C CYS A 20 17.30 11.08 41.88
N ASP A 21 17.15 12.06 42.77
CA ASP A 21 16.36 13.27 42.53
C ASP A 21 16.94 14.13 41.41
N LYS A 22 18.26 14.08 41.23
CA LYS A 22 18.97 14.73 40.10
C LYS A 22 18.96 13.89 38.82
N GLY A 23 18.27 12.75 38.80
CA GLY A 23 18.22 11.82 37.67
C GLY A 23 19.51 11.00 37.47
N ASN A 24 20.42 10.98 38.46
CA ASN A 24 21.66 10.20 38.42
C ASN A 24 21.48 8.84 39.12
N TYR A 25 20.60 8.01 38.54
CA TYR A 25 20.20 6.71 39.08
C TYR A 25 21.38 5.74 39.22
N LEU A 26 22.33 5.76 38.29
CA LEU A 26 23.49 4.87 38.34
C LEU A 26 24.36 5.12 39.58
N ARG A 27 24.62 6.40 39.90
CA ARG A 27 25.37 6.77 41.10
C ARG A 27 24.60 6.48 42.38
N GLY A 28 23.29 6.74 42.39
CA GLY A 28 22.43 6.42 43.52
C GLY A 28 22.43 4.92 43.84
N ALA A 29 22.23 4.08 42.82
CA ALA A 29 22.25 2.63 42.95
C ALA A 29 23.60 2.11 43.48
N LYS A 30 24.72 2.67 42.99
CA LYS A 30 26.06 2.29 43.48
C LYS A 30 26.26 2.59 44.97
N LEU A 31 25.75 3.73 45.46
CA LEU A 31 25.79 4.06 46.89
C LEU A 31 24.92 3.11 47.73
N TYR A 32 23.74 2.73 47.22
CA TYR A 32 22.89 1.73 47.86
C TYR A 32 23.56 0.35 47.93
N GLU A 33 24.16 -0.11 46.82
CA GLU A 33 24.84 -1.40 46.77
C GLU A 33 26.10 -1.44 47.65
N GLU A 34 27.04 -0.52 47.43
CA GLU A 34 28.39 -0.63 48.01
C GLU A 34 28.47 -0.10 49.44
N GLN A 35 27.77 1.00 49.75
CA GLN A 35 27.91 1.70 51.02
C GLN A 35 26.79 1.38 52.00
N CYS A 36 25.60 1.06 51.50
CA CYS A 36 24.46 0.68 52.33
C CYS A 36 24.24 -0.84 52.40
N HIS A 37 24.94 -1.61 51.56
CA HIS A 37 24.75 -3.06 51.41
C HIS A 37 23.28 -3.46 51.15
N ASP A 38 22.57 -2.62 50.38
CA ASP A 38 21.14 -2.78 50.07
C ASP A 38 20.93 -3.01 48.57
N ALA A 39 21.04 -4.27 48.16
CA ALA A 39 20.91 -4.68 46.77
C ALA A 39 19.50 -4.49 46.21
N GLU A 40 18.45 -4.67 47.03
CA GLU A 40 17.05 -4.48 46.60
C GLU A 40 16.79 -3.03 46.20
N THR A 41 17.18 -2.08 47.07
CA THR A 41 16.99 -0.66 46.79
C THR A 41 17.84 -0.21 45.60
N ALA A 42 19.04 -0.78 45.42
CA ALA A 42 19.86 -0.56 44.24
C ALA A 42 19.15 -1.03 42.95
N LEU A 43 18.57 -2.24 42.94
CA LEU A 43 17.82 -2.77 41.79
C LEU A 43 16.59 -1.91 41.45
N VAL A 44 15.81 -1.52 42.46
CA VAL A 44 14.67 -0.61 42.27
C VAL A 44 15.12 0.71 41.65
N THR A 45 16.26 1.24 42.11
CA THR A 45 16.82 2.49 41.60
C THR A 45 17.26 2.37 40.14
N LEU A 46 17.95 1.27 39.78
CA LEU A 46 18.40 1.02 38.41
C LEU A 46 17.22 0.88 37.45
N ARG A 47 16.16 0.17 37.86
CA ARG A 47 14.93 -0.01 37.07
C ARG A 47 14.25 1.31 36.73
N ARG A 48 14.26 2.29 37.64
CA ARG A 48 13.72 3.65 37.39
C ARG A 48 14.52 4.43 36.34
N GLY A 49 15.79 4.08 36.12
CA GLY A 49 16.64 4.69 35.10
C GLY A 49 16.26 4.29 33.66
N TRP A 50 15.54 3.19 33.46
CA TRP A 50 15.07 2.72 32.16
C TRP A 50 13.57 3.01 31.97
N PRO A 51 13.08 3.34 30.75
CA PRO A 51 13.80 3.52 29.48
C PRO A 51 14.12 4.99 29.13
N GLY A 52 13.70 5.95 29.97
CA GLY A 52 13.58 7.36 29.59
C GLY A 52 14.76 8.28 29.94
N THR A 53 15.82 7.77 30.58
CA THR A 53 16.93 8.63 31.03
C THR A 53 18.13 8.55 30.09
N SER A 54 19.01 9.56 30.16
CA SER A 54 20.30 9.55 29.44
C SER A 54 21.24 8.43 29.90
N GLN A 55 20.99 7.85 31.09
CA GLN A 55 21.75 6.72 31.66
C GLN A 55 21.05 5.37 31.46
N SER A 56 19.99 5.31 30.66
CA SER A 56 19.10 4.14 30.55
C SER A 56 19.84 2.83 30.26
N GLN A 57 20.72 2.79 29.26
CA GLN A 57 21.50 1.58 28.95
C GLN A 57 22.44 1.19 30.09
N ASP A 58 23.12 2.16 30.71
CA ASP A 58 24.08 1.88 31.79
C ASP A 58 23.39 1.39 33.05
N CYS A 59 22.22 1.94 33.37
CA CYS A 59 21.37 1.44 34.44
C CYS A 59 20.93 -0.01 34.17
N LEU A 60 20.56 -0.35 32.94
CA LEU A 60 20.16 -1.72 32.59
C LEU A 60 21.34 -2.70 32.65
N ARG A 61 22.54 -2.31 32.20
CA ARG A 61 23.78 -3.10 32.36
C ARG A 61 24.09 -3.35 33.83
N ALA A 62 24.02 -2.31 34.66
CA ALA A 62 24.26 -2.43 36.08
C ALA A 62 23.21 -3.31 36.77
N GLU A 63 21.94 -3.26 36.34
CA GLU A 63 20.86 -4.11 36.85
C GLU A 63 21.20 -5.59 36.63
N PHE A 64 21.53 -5.98 35.40
CA PHE A 64 21.87 -7.38 35.09
C PHE A 64 23.17 -7.84 35.77
N ARG A 65 24.18 -6.98 35.92
CA ARG A 65 25.41 -7.31 36.67
C ARG A 65 25.14 -7.54 38.14
N LEU A 66 24.29 -6.72 38.77
CA LEU A 66 23.92 -6.90 40.17
C LEU A 66 23.11 -8.18 40.37
N LEU A 67 22.13 -8.45 39.51
CA LEU A 67 21.38 -9.72 39.56
C LEU A 67 22.28 -10.94 39.37
N ALA A 68 23.28 -10.87 38.48
CA ALA A 68 24.27 -11.93 38.29
C ALA A 68 25.11 -12.16 39.55
N LYS A 69 25.60 -11.08 40.16
CA LYS A 69 26.42 -11.10 41.38
C LYS A 69 25.68 -11.72 42.57
N GLU A 70 24.38 -11.44 42.70
CA GLU A 70 23.51 -11.98 43.75
C GLU A 70 22.96 -13.39 43.43
N GLY A 71 23.32 -13.98 42.27
CA GLY A 71 22.82 -15.30 41.86
C GLY A 71 21.31 -15.34 41.53
N ARG A 72 20.69 -14.20 41.22
CA ARG A 72 19.24 -14.04 40.99
C ARG A 72 18.86 -14.29 39.53
N HIS A 73 19.14 -15.50 39.05
CA HIS A 73 18.95 -15.87 37.64
C HIS A 73 17.47 -15.88 37.22
N GLY A 74 16.56 -16.41 38.06
CA GLY A 74 15.12 -16.44 37.75
C GLY A 74 14.49 -15.05 37.62
N GLU A 75 14.94 -14.08 38.43
CA GLU A 75 14.48 -12.70 38.31
C GLU A 75 15.06 -12.00 37.08
N THR A 76 16.28 -12.34 36.69
CA THR A 76 16.86 -11.87 35.42
C THR A 76 16.03 -12.36 34.23
N GLU A 77 15.64 -13.63 34.22
CA GLU A 77 14.77 -14.21 33.19
C GLU A 77 13.41 -13.50 33.13
N GLN A 78 12.76 -13.29 34.28
CA GLN A 78 11.52 -12.53 34.36
C GLN A 78 11.69 -11.12 33.79
N ARG A 79 12.78 -10.45 34.15
CA ARG A 79 13.07 -9.09 33.70
C ARG A 79 13.26 -9.00 32.19
N VAL A 80 13.95 -9.98 31.58
CA VAL A 80 14.10 -10.08 30.12
C VAL A 80 12.73 -10.23 29.44
N ARG A 81 11.84 -11.09 29.96
CA ARG A 81 10.48 -11.25 29.42
C ARG A 81 9.66 -9.97 29.50
N GLU A 82 9.71 -9.24 30.60
CA GLU A 82 9.05 -7.95 30.75
C GLU A 82 9.55 -6.92 29.72
N LEU A 83 10.86 -6.81 29.54
CA LEU A 83 11.48 -5.85 28.64
C LEU A 83 11.24 -6.15 27.16
N THR A 84 11.10 -7.43 26.81
CA THR A 84 10.85 -7.91 25.44
C THR A 84 9.36 -8.12 25.11
N GLY A 85 8.48 -7.71 26.03
CA GLY A 85 7.04 -7.80 25.88
C GLY A 85 6.48 -7.03 24.67
N PRO A 86 5.22 -7.28 24.30
CA PRO A 86 4.57 -6.68 23.12
C PRO A 86 4.42 -5.14 23.21
N THR A 87 4.57 -4.56 24.40
CA THR A 87 4.45 -3.11 24.65
C THR A 87 5.75 -2.34 24.44
N LEU A 88 6.84 -2.99 24.00
CA LEU A 88 8.12 -2.33 23.78
C LEU A 88 8.04 -1.34 22.60
N GLU A 89 8.27 -0.06 22.90
CA GLU A 89 8.27 0.98 21.86
C GLU A 89 9.49 0.86 20.93
N SER A 90 9.27 1.16 19.64
CA SER A 90 10.29 1.04 18.59
C SER A 90 11.61 1.76 18.87
N ARG A 91 11.58 2.89 19.59
CA ARG A 91 12.79 3.69 19.92
C ARG A 91 13.71 3.03 20.95
N HIS A 92 13.21 2.05 21.70
CA HIS A 92 13.96 1.37 22.76
C HIS A 92 14.56 0.03 22.33
N ILE A 93 14.19 -0.48 21.15
CA ILE A 93 14.63 -1.80 20.67
C ILE A 93 16.15 -1.87 20.50
N LEU A 94 16.78 -0.90 19.82
CA LEU A 94 18.23 -0.92 19.62
C LEU A 94 19.02 -0.80 20.94
N PRO A 95 18.73 0.18 21.83
CA PRO A 95 19.39 0.23 23.13
C PRO A 95 19.24 -1.05 23.96
N LEU A 96 18.05 -1.67 23.94
CA LEU A 96 17.79 -2.91 24.66
C LEU A 96 18.57 -4.08 24.05
N SER A 97 18.55 -4.24 22.73
CA SER A 97 19.23 -5.35 22.06
C SER A 97 20.74 -5.32 22.24
N GLU A 98 21.35 -4.13 22.32
CA GLU A 98 22.78 -3.98 22.63
C GLU A 98 23.11 -4.48 24.04
N VAL A 99 22.30 -4.14 25.04
CA VAL A 99 22.50 -4.59 26.43
C VAL A 99 22.23 -6.09 26.57
N LEU A 100 21.18 -6.62 25.93
CA LEU A 100 20.89 -8.05 25.97
C LEU A 100 21.97 -8.88 25.27
N SER A 101 22.51 -8.41 24.14
CA SER A 101 23.62 -9.09 23.46
C SER A 101 24.89 -9.12 24.33
N GLU A 102 25.24 -8.01 25.00
CA GLU A 102 26.35 -8.00 25.97
C GLU A 102 26.10 -8.97 27.14
N THR A 103 24.86 -9.02 27.62
CA THR A 103 24.45 -9.89 28.73
C THR A 103 24.53 -11.37 28.32
N ALA A 104 24.03 -11.72 27.14
CA ALA A 104 24.13 -13.08 26.59
C ALA A 104 25.58 -13.57 26.46
N GLY A 105 26.56 -12.69 26.22
CA GLY A 105 27.97 -13.07 26.15
C GLY A 105 28.64 -13.28 27.51
N ASN A 106 28.27 -12.50 28.52
CA ASN A 106 29.05 -12.36 29.76
C ASN A 106 28.34 -12.86 31.03
N TYR A 107 27.06 -13.23 30.96
CA TYR A 107 26.30 -13.67 32.14
C TYR A 107 26.81 -15.04 32.65
N PRO A 108 26.92 -15.26 33.99
CA PRO A 108 27.55 -16.47 34.53
C PRO A 108 26.75 -17.76 34.30
N ASP A 109 25.42 -17.68 34.24
CA ASP A 109 24.54 -18.83 34.01
C ASP A 109 24.35 -19.13 32.51
N GLU A 110 24.69 -20.35 32.09
CA GLU A 110 24.67 -20.76 30.68
C GLU A 110 23.26 -20.81 30.08
N ILE A 111 22.30 -21.37 30.83
CA ILE A 111 20.91 -21.50 30.38
C ILE A 111 20.30 -20.11 30.16
N LEU A 112 20.62 -19.16 31.04
CA LEU A 112 20.15 -17.80 30.92
C LEU A 112 20.82 -17.06 29.77
N ARG A 113 22.11 -17.31 29.47
CA ARG A 113 22.77 -16.75 28.28
C ARG A 113 22.02 -17.12 27.01
N ASP A 114 21.63 -18.39 26.85
CA ASP A 114 20.84 -18.86 25.71
C ASP A 114 19.47 -18.19 25.64
N THR A 115 18.80 -18.07 26.79
CA THR A 115 17.49 -17.41 26.90
C THR A 115 17.56 -15.93 26.51
N VAL A 116 18.57 -15.21 26.96
CA VAL A 116 18.80 -13.80 26.60
C VAL A 116 19.17 -13.65 25.13
N ALA A 117 19.96 -14.56 24.59
CA ALA A 117 20.31 -14.58 23.17
C ALA A 117 19.07 -14.77 22.29
N ASP A 118 18.18 -15.72 22.62
CA ASP A 118 16.92 -15.93 21.90
C ASP A 118 16.00 -14.69 21.98
N ALA A 119 15.83 -14.12 23.17
CA ALA A 119 15.05 -12.91 23.36
C ALA A 119 15.58 -11.74 22.50
N THR A 120 16.91 -11.60 22.40
CA THR A 120 17.57 -10.61 21.53
C THR A 120 17.25 -10.86 20.05
N ARG A 121 17.35 -12.11 19.57
CA ARG A 121 17.02 -12.48 18.18
C ARG A 121 15.57 -12.17 17.85
N VAL A 122 14.63 -12.45 18.76
CA VAL A 122 13.19 -12.20 18.57
C VAL A 122 12.90 -10.70 18.41
N ILE A 123 13.39 -9.85 19.31
CA ILE A 123 13.10 -8.40 19.24
C ILE A 123 13.74 -7.74 18.01
N VAL A 124 14.97 -8.13 17.67
CA VAL A 124 15.65 -7.61 16.48
C VAL A 124 14.92 -8.06 15.22
N SER A 125 14.54 -9.33 15.13
CA SER A 125 13.81 -9.87 13.97
C SER A 125 12.47 -9.17 13.76
N ARG A 126 11.68 -8.95 14.83
CA ARG A 126 10.42 -8.20 14.75
C ARG A 126 10.63 -6.81 14.16
N LYS A 127 11.64 -6.08 14.64
CA LYS A 127 11.98 -4.74 14.14
C LYS A 127 12.41 -4.74 12.67
N LEU A 128 13.29 -5.67 12.29
CA LEU A 128 13.78 -5.80 10.91
C LEU A 128 12.68 -6.23 9.93
N ILE A 129 11.69 -7.01 10.36
CA ILE A 129 10.52 -7.36 9.56
C ILE A 129 9.68 -6.10 9.27
N THR A 130 9.44 -5.26 10.27
CA THR A 130 8.70 -4.01 10.09
C THR A 130 9.44 -3.02 9.17
N SER A 131 10.79 -2.98 9.21
CA SER A 131 11.60 -2.10 8.35
C SER A 131 11.97 -2.70 6.98
N ARG A 132 11.59 -3.95 6.69
CA ARG A 132 12.07 -4.75 5.53
C ARG A 132 11.87 -4.10 4.16
N ASN A 133 10.87 -3.23 4.02
CA ASN A 133 10.52 -2.56 2.76
C ASN A 133 11.20 -1.19 2.58
N THR A 134 12.00 -0.74 3.55
CA THR A 134 12.74 0.53 3.49
C THR A 134 14.23 0.30 3.24
N THR A 135 14.95 1.32 2.77
CA THR A 135 16.40 1.29 2.64
C THR A 135 17.05 1.01 4.00
N ALA A 136 18.15 0.24 4.01
CA ALA A 136 18.86 -0.10 5.25
C ALA A 136 19.35 1.15 5.99
N THR A 137 18.86 1.33 7.22
CA THR A 137 19.23 2.45 8.09
C THR A 137 20.51 2.14 8.90
N THR A 138 21.11 3.16 9.51
CA THR A 138 22.21 2.96 10.47
C THR A 138 21.75 2.12 11.67
N GLU A 139 20.49 2.25 12.07
CA GLU A 139 19.88 1.45 13.14
C GLU A 139 19.82 -0.04 12.75
N ASP A 140 19.36 -0.36 11.53
CA ASP A 140 19.30 -1.76 11.04
C ASP A 140 20.68 -2.43 11.05
N ARG A 141 21.74 -1.71 10.66
CA ARG A 141 23.12 -2.23 10.68
C ARG A 141 23.59 -2.53 12.10
N ARG A 142 23.28 -1.65 13.07
CA ARG A 142 23.63 -1.89 14.48
C ARG A 142 22.85 -3.08 15.05
N LEU A 143 21.57 -3.21 14.72
CA LEU A 143 20.73 -4.34 15.12
C LEU A 143 21.30 -5.67 14.59
N LEU A 144 21.69 -5.74 13.32
CA LEU A 144 22.32 -6.96 12.78
C LEU A 144 23.66 -7.26 13.46
N LYS A 145 24.48 -6.24 13.74
CA LYS A 145 25.71 -6.42 14.52
C LYS A 145 25.44 -7.00 15.91
N THR A 146 24.32 -6.64 16.57
CA THR A 146 23.96 -7.26 17.85
C THR A 146 23.61 -8.75 17.71
N ILE A 147 23.08 -9.18 16.57
CA ILE A 147 22.83 -10.60 16.26
C ILE A 147 24.15 -11.33 16.01
N GLU A 148 25.06 -10.76 15.23
CA GLU A 148 26.38 -11.34 14.95
C GLU A 148 27.19 -11.61 16.23
N GLN A 149 27.08 -10.71 17.22
CA GLN A 149 27.74 -10.85 18.52
C GLN A 149 27.23 -12.03 19.36
N LEU A 150 26.04 -12.57 19.09
CA LEU A 150 25.47 -13.70 19.82
C LEU A 150 26.09 -15.05 19.43
N ALA A 151 26.76 -15.13 18.28
CA ALA A 151 27.39 -16.35 17.78
C ALA A 151 28.65 -16.00 16.96
N PRO A 152 29.72 -15.48 17.58
CA PRO A 152 30.89 -14.97 16.88
C PRO A 152 31.64 -16.04 16.07
N GLU A 153 31.48 -17.31 16.41
CA GLU A 153 31.99 -18.46 15.67
C GLU A 153 31.20 -18.81 14.40
N ASP A 154 29.95 -18.33 14.27
CA ASP A 154 29.09 -18.60 13.11
C ASP A 154 29.37 -17.64 11.95
N ARG A 155 30.25 -18.06 11.05
CA ARG A 155 30.58 -17.31 9.83
C ARG A 155 29.42 -17.23 8.84
N LEU A 156 28.46 -18.15 8.89
CA LEU A 156 27.29 -18.12 8.00
C LEU A 156 26.33 -17.01 8.42
N LEU A 157 26.13 -16.83 9.72
CA LEU A 157 25.29 -15.75 10.27
C LEU A 157 25.80 -14.37 9.85
N HIS A 158 27.11 -14.13 9.94
CA HIS A 158 27.72 -12.88 9.47
C HIS A 158 27.45 -12.64 7.98
N ARG A 159 27.67 -13.67 7.14
CA ARG A 159 27.40 -13.60 5.70
C ARG A 159 25.93 -13.32 5.39
N ASP A 160 25.01 -13.88 6.17
CA ASP A 160 23.58 -13.66 6.00
C ASP A 160 23.15 -12.26 6.46
N CYS A 161 23.77 -11.70 7.50
CA CYS A 161 23.59 -10.30 7.89
C CYS A 161 24.07 -9.34 6.79
N GLU A 162 25.26 -9.59 6.23
CA GLU A 162 25.77 -8.82 5.09
C GLU A 162 24.87 -8.95 3.85
N ARG A 163 24.43 -10.18 3.53
CA ARG A 163 23.51 -10.42 2.40
C ARG A 163 22.19 -9.69 2.59
N PHE A 164 21.63 -9.72 3.79
CA PHE A 164 20.40 -9.01 4.11
C PHE A 164 20.54 -7.49 3.91
N LEU A 165 21.66 -6.91 4.36
CA LEU A 165 21.97 -5.50 4.12
C LEU A 165 22.17 -5.20 2.63
N GLN A 166 22.96 -6.03 1.94
CA GLN A 166 23.19 -5.90 0.50
C GLN A 166 21.90 -6.00 -0.29
N GLU A 167 20.99 -6.92 0.02
CA GLU A 167 19.67 -7.01 -0.62
C GLU A 167 18.82 -5.75 -0.39
N ARG A 168 18.94 -5.11 0.78
CA ARG A 168 18.23 -3.86 1.11
C ARG A 168 18.90 -2.61 0.53
N GLU A 169 20.21 -2.64 0.32
CA GLU A 169 20.97 -1.57 -0.33
C GLU A 169 20.91 -1.70 -1.88
N SER A 170 20.86 -2.93 -2.39
CA SER A 170 20.69 -3.26 -3.81
C SER A 170 19.26 -3.08 -4.28
N LYS A 171 18.29 -3.14 -3.36
CA LYS A 171 17.05 -2.34 -3.46
C LYS A 171 17.45 -0.87 -3.31
N GLN A 172 18.20 -0.38 -4.30
CA GLN A 172 18.58 1.02 -4.38
C GLN A 172 17.31 1.85 -4.16
N PRO A 173 17.37 3.01 -3.46
CA PRO A 173 16.37 4.04 -3.71
C PRO A 173 16.28 4.12 -5.23
N VAL A 174 15.07 3.88 -5.79
CA VAL A 174 14.82 4.00 -7.23
C VAL A 174 15.62 5.20 -7.65
N GLN A 175 16.71 4.98 -8.40
CA GLN A 175 17.57 6.08 -8.81
C GLN A 175 16.57 7.10 -9.31
N THR A 176 16.62 8.33 -8.80
CA THR A 176 16.01 9.46 -9.49
C THR A 176 16.72 9.43 -10.82
N TYR A 177 16.18 8.65 -11.75
CA TYR A 177 16.61 8.59 -13.12
C TYR A 177 16.53 10.05 -13.47
N ARG A 178 17.69 10.70 -13.64
CA ARG A 178 17.73 12.01 -14.25
C ARG A 178 17.05 11.75 -15.57
N LEU A 179 15.77 12.09 -15.63
CA LEU A 179 14.89 11.84 -16.76
C LEU A 179 15.63 12.50 -17.90
N ARG A 180 16.31 11.69 -18.72
CA ARG A 180 16.80 12.17 -20.00
C ARG A 180 15.50 12.45 -20.74
N GLN A 181 15.09 13.72 -20.72
CA GLN A 181 13.99 14.23 -21.52
C GLN A 181 14.42 14.04 -22.98
N THR A 182 14.16 12.85 -23.54
CA THR A 182 14.67 12.49 -24.86
C THR A 182 13.58 12.31 -25.90
N THR A 183 12.33 12.67 -25.62
CA THR A 183 11.30 12.70 -26.66
C THR A 183 10.40 13.93 -26.56
N THR A 184 9.85 14.29 -27.72
CA THR A 184 8.79 15.27 -27.90
C THR A 184 7.65 14.99 -26.90
N PRO A 185 7.19 15.97 -26.11
CA PRO A 185 6.06 15.77 -25.21
C PRO A 185 4.80 15.39 -26.02
N PRO A 186 3.82 14.70 -25.39
CA PRO A 186 2.55 14.44 -26.05
C PRO A 186 1.91 15.74 -26.56
N GLU A 187 1.42 15.72 -27.79
CA GLU A 187 0.73 16.84 -28.43
C GLU A 187 -0.76 16.79 -28.07
N VAL A 188 -1.36 17.94 -27.78
CA VAL A 188 -2.81 18.03 -27.60
C VAL A 188 -3.47 17.98 -28.97
N CYS A 189 -4.27 16.94 -29.21
CA CYS A 189 -5.11 16.83 -30.40
C CYS A 189 -6.37 17.66 -30.22
N ASP A 190 -7.11 17.39 -29.13
CA ASP A 190 -8.46 17.90 -28.95
C ASP A 190 -8.74 18.20 -27.48
N ARG A 191 -9.67 19.13 -27.25
CA ARG A 191 -10.16 19.48 -25.92
C ARG A 191 -11.68 19.57 -25.95
N TRP A 192 -12.33 18.94 -24.99
CA TRP A 192 -13.75 19.05 -24.74
C TRP A 192 -13.99 19.52 -23.32
N GLN A 193 -14.94 20.43 -23.15
CA GLN A 193 -15.49 20.75 -21.85
C GLN A 193 -16.76 19.93 -21.66
N LEU A 194 -16.72 18.94 -20.77
CA LEU A 194 -17.93 18.20 -20.41
C LEU A 194 -18.84 19.09 -19.55
N PRO A 195 -20.16 18.88 -19.56
CA PRO A 195 -21.07 19.53 -18.64
C PRO A 195 -20.60 19.30 -17.20
N SER A 196 -20.13 20.35 -16.52
CA SER A 196 -19.56 20.26 -15.18
C SER A 196 -20.42 20.96 -14.12
N GLU A 197 -21.48 21.67 -14.52
CA GLU A 197 -22.35 22.38 -13.59
C GLU A 197 -23.02 21.39 -12.62
N GLY A 198 -22.58 21.42 -11.38
CA GLY A 198 -23.01 20.52 -10.31
C GLY A 198 -22.51 19.08 -10.44
N ILE A 199 -21.75 18.69 -11.47
CA ILE A 199 -21.34 17.29 -11.68
C ILE A 199 -19.93 17.03 -11.14
N GLN A 200 -19.80 16.07 -10.24
CA GLN A 200 -18.54 15.53 -9.75
C GLN A 200 -18.27 14.18 -10.40
N TRP A 201 -17.42 14.19 -11.43
CA TRP A 201 -16.99 12.99 -12.13
C TRP A 201 -16.24 12.04 -11.19
N GLN A 202 -16.60 10.76 -11.23
CA GLN A 202 -16.02 9.72 -10.38
C GLN A 202 -15.13 8.77 -11.18
N THR A 203 -15.50 8.48 -12.43
CA THR A 203 -14.72 7.60 -13.30
C THR A 203 -15.06 7.85 -14.77
N ALA A 204 -14.13 7.49 -15.65
CA ALA A 204 -14.38 7.43 -17.07
C ALA A 204 -13.68 6.22 -17.71
N LYS A 205 -14.29 5.69 -18.77
CA LYS A 205 -13.81 4.55 -19.54
C LYS A 205 -13.96 4.84 -21.02
N ALA A 206 -13.01 4.32 -21.81
CA ALA A 206 -13.09 4.36 -23.26
C ALA A 206 -13.45 2.99 -23.83
N SER A 207 -14.15 3.05 -24.94
CA SER A 207 -14.29 1.96 -25.90
C SER A 207 -13.63 2.37 -27.23
N ASN A 208 -13.81 1.55 -28.25
CA ASN A 208 -13.25 1.81 -29.58
C ASN A 208 -13.75 3.13 -30.20
N ARG A 209 -15.04 3.47 -30.06
CA ARG A 209 -15.61 4.68 -30.70
C ARG A 209 -16.06 5.75 -29.72
N HIS A 210 -16.29 5.37 -28.46
CA HIS A 210 -16.89 6.25 -27.48
C HIS A 210 -16.03 6.40 -26.23
N PHE A 211 -16.33 7.45 -25.48
CA PHE A 211 -15.97 7.57 -24.09
C PHE A 211 -17.21 7.68 -23.23
N TYR A 212 -17.08 7.22 -22.00
CA TYR A 212 -18.12 7.21 -21.01
C TYR A 212 -17.59 7.87 -19.76
N ALA A 213 -18.29 8.89 -19.25
CA ALA A 213 -17.97 9.55 -17.99
C ALA A 213 -19.15 9.40 -17.03
N LEU A 214 -18.87 8.98 -15.80
CA LEU A 214 -19.88 8.72 -14.77
C LEU A 214 -19.61 9.60 -13.56
N GLY A 215 -20.61 10.33 -13.09
CA GLY A 215 -20.47 11.28 -11.99
C GLY A 215 -21.78 11.50 -11.24
N PHE A 216 -21.69 12.16 -10.08
CA PHE A 216 -22.86 12.59 -9.32
C PHE A 216 -23.14 14.05 -9.59
N ARG A 217 -24.38 14.40 -9.91
CA ARG A 217 -24.85 15.78 -9.99
C ARG A 217 -25.50 16.18 -8.67
N GLU A 218 -24.99 17.26 -8.08
CA GLU A 218 -25.60 17.98 -6.97
C GLU A 218 -26.55 19.03 -7.56
N THR A 219 -27.83 19.01 -7.16
CA THR A 219 -28.80 20.02 -7.58
C THR A 219 -29.03 20.99 -6.43
N PRO A 220 -28.64 22.28 -6.56
CA PRO A 220 -28.84 23.25 -5.50
C PRO A 220 -30.30 23.31 -5.05
N GLY A 221 -30.54 23.21 -3.74
CA GLY A 221 -31.89 23.28 -3.17
C GLY A 221 -32.67 21.96 -3.16
N PHE A 222 -32.12 20.87 -3.72
CA PHE A 222 -32.71 19.54 -3.62
C PHE A 222 -31.76 18.59 -2.86
N PRO A 223 -32.25 17.81 -1.88
CA PRO A 223 -31.42 16.85 -1.15
C PRO A 223 -31.04 15.62 -1.99
N GLU A 224 -31.70 15.42 -3.13
CA GLU A 224 -31.47 14.27 -4.02
C GLU A 224 -30.36 14.58 -5.02
N ASN A 225 -29.23 13.87 -4.89
CA ASN A 225 -28.23 13.84 -5.95
C ASN A 225 -28.72 12.93 -7.08
N SER A 226 -28.28 13.18 -8.31
CA SER A 226 -28.50 12.26 -9.42
C SER A 226 -27.20 11.65 -9.90
N LEU A 227 -27.27 10.42 -10.40
CA LEU A 227 -26.16 9.78 -11.08
C LEU A 227 -26.30 10.10 -12.57
N VAL A 228 -25.22 10.62 -13.16
CA VAL A 228 -25.18 11.04 -14.56
C VAL A 228 -24.14 10.19 -15.29
N LEU A 229 -24.57 9.54 -16.37
CA LEU A 229 -23.68 8.90 -17.33
C LEU A 229 -23.72 9.68 -18.64
N LEU A 230 -22.56 10.15 -19.08
CA LEU A 230 -22.33 10.83 -20.33
C LEU A 230 -21.64 9.90 -21.32
N ARG A 231 -22.08 9.93 -22.58
CA ARG A 231 -21.49 9.21 -23.71
C ARG A 231 -21.09 10.22 -24.79
N GLY A 232 -19.80 10.28 -25.12
CA GLY A 232 -19.29 11.06 -26.25
C GLY A 232 -18.61 10.18 -27.29
N ASN A 233 -18.44 10.69 -28.50
CA ASN A 233 -17.75 10.03 -29.60
C ASN A 233 -16.41 10.70 -29.84
N TRP A 234 -15.33 9.91 -29.92
CA TRP A 234 -13.98 10.44 -30.15
C TRP A 234 -13.84 11.23 -31.46
N ASN A 235 -14.61 10.86 -32.49
CA ASN A 235 -14.57 11.50 -33.81
C ASN A 235 -15.63 12.59 -34.00
N GLY A 236 -16.52 12.79 -33.02
CA GLY A 236 -17.71 13.63 -33.17
C GLY A 236 -17.53 15.01 -32.56
N HIS A 237 -16.73 15.88 -33.19
CA HIS A 237 -16.57 17.27 -32.71
C HIS A 237 -17.88 18.05 -32.67
N ASP A 238 -18.80 17.75 -33.59
CA ASP A 238 -20.06 18.49 -33.74
C ASP A 238 -21.25 17.86 -33.01
N THR A 239 -21.09 16.66 -32.44
CA THR A 239 -22.16 15.99 -31.70
C THR A 239 -21.97 16.21 -30.21
N PHE A 240 -22.88 16.98 -29.60
CA PHE A 240 -22.93 17.09 -28.15
C PHE A 240 -22.99 15.70 -27.51
N PRO A 241 -22.24 15.45 -26.43
CA PRO A 241 -22.33 14.19 -25.71
C PRO A 241 -23.76 13.92 -25.27
N GLU A 242 -24.20 12.69 -25.45
CA GLU A 242 -25.50 12.26 -24.96
C GLU A 242 -25.39 11.95 -23.46
N MET A 243 -26.50 12.15 -22.74
CA MET A 243 -26.52 12.03 -21.29
C MET A 243 -27.77 11.29 -20.83
N VAL A 244 -27.59 10.37 -19.90
CA VAL A 244 -28.68 9.69 -19.18
C VAL A 244 -28.52 9.90 -17.68
N GLU A 245 -29.64 9.92 -16.97
CA GLU A 245 -29.68 10.30 -15.57
C GLU A 245 -30.60 9.38 -14.74
N TRP A 246 -30.12 9.00 -13.56
CA TRP A 246 -30.87 8.30 -12.54
C TRP A 246 -31.00 9.19 -11.31
N LYS A 247 -32.23 9.35 -10.81
CA LYS A 247 -32.43 9.96 -9.49
C LYS A 247 -31.82 9.02 -8.45
N SER A 248 -30.85 9.47 -7.66
CA SER A 248 -30.24 8.62 -6.65
C SER A 248 -31.23 8.42 -5.50
N PRO A 249 -31.63 7.19 -5.18
CA PRO A 249 -32.45 6.92 -4.00
C PRO A 249 -31.64 6.98 -2.70
N VAL A 250 -30.31 7.13 -2.79
CA VAL A 250 -29.42 7.16 -1.62
C VAL A 250 -29.24 8.60 -1.19
N VAL A 251 -29.72 8.92 0.01
CA VAL A 251 -29.40 10.16 0.69
C VAL A 251 -27.95 10.08 1.17
N LEU A 252 -27.05 10.81 0.52
CA LEU A 252 -25.60 10.74 0.69
C LEU A 252 -25.15 11.46 1.97
N HIS A 253 -25.59 11.02 3.14
CA HIS A 253 -25.29 11.74 4.37
C HIS A 253 -23.97 11.36 5.05
N LEU A 254 -23.34 10.22 4.70
CA LEU A 254 -22.16 9.74 5.45
C LEU A 254 -20.98 9.22 4.61
N SER A 255 -21.20 8.73 3.40
CA SER A 255 -20.12 8.31 2.49
C SER A 255 -20.65 8.18 1.06
N LYS A 256 -20.01 8.82 0.07
CA LYS A 256 -20.39 8.67 -1.34
C LYS A 256 -20.20 7.21 -1.76
N PRO A 257 -21.23 6.52 -2.29
CA PRO A 257 -21.09 5.15 -2.74
C PRO A 257 -20.16 5.12 -3.94
N SER A 258 -19.30 4.10 -3.98
CA SER A 258 -18.45 3.86 -5.13
C SER A 258 -19.29 3.46 -6.33
N VAL A 259 -18.92 4.00 -7.49
CA VAL A 259 -19.60 3.72 -8.75
C VAL A 259 -18.75 2.77 -9.59
N LEU A 260 -19.40 1.80 -10.22
CA LEU A 260 -18.77 0.85 -11.12
C LEU A 260 -19.25 1.14 -12.53
N LEU A 261 -18.30 1.29 -13.46
CA LEU A 261 -18.55 1.56 -14.87
C LEU A 261 -17.78 0.53 -15.73
N ALA A 262 -18.52 -0.26 -16.48
CA ALA A 262 -17.94 -1.27 -17.38
C ALA A 262 -18.67 -1.26 -18.74
N PRO A 263 -18.29 -0.35 -19.66
CA PRO A 263 -18.75 -0.39 -21.04
C PRO A 263 -18.06 -1.51 -21.81
N SER A 264 -18.68 -1.96 -22.90
CA SER A 264 -18.07 -2.96 -23.77
C SER A 264 -16.95 -2.33 -24.58
N PRO A 265 -15.74 -2.91 -24.62
CA PRO A 265 -14.62 -2.34 -25.38
C PRO A 265 -14.91 -2.09 -26.86
N ASN A 266 -15.85 -2.84 -27.46
CA ASN A 266 -16.22 -2.75 -28.87
C ASN A 266 -17.57 -2.05 -29.13
N ASP A 267 -18.20 -1.46 -28.11
CA ASP A 267 -19.53 -0.84 -28.19
C ASP A 267 -20.67 -1.76 -28.68
N SER A 268 -20.53 -3.08 -28.53
CA SER A 268 -21.54 -4.04 -29.01
C SER A 268 -22.52 -4.54 -27.95
N GLN A 269 -22.34 -4.16 -26.69
CA GLN A 269 -23.17 -4.59 -25.56
C GLN A 269 -23.60 -3.38 -24.74
N ASP A 270 -24.56 -3.60 -23.87
CA ASP A 270 -25.02 -2.62 -22.90
C ASP A 270 -23.91 -2.23 -21.92
N ILE A 271 -24.06 -1.03 -21.36
CA ILE A 271 -23.12 -0.43 -20.43
C ILE A 271 -23.53 -0.81 -19.01
N TRP A 272 -22.66 -1.55 -18.32
CA TRP A 272 -22.89 -1.87 -16.91
C TRP A 272 -22.56 -0.69 -16.02
N VAL A 273 -23.56 -0.25 -15.26
CA VAL A 273 -23.46 0.78 -14.23
C VAL A 273 -24.01 0.22 -12.92
N CYS A 274 -23.20 0.23 -11.87
CA CYS A 274 -23.61 -0.27 -10.56
C CYS A 274 -23.18 0.69 -9.44
N LEU A 275 -24.02 0.82 -8.42
CA LEU A 275 -23.72 1.52 -7.18
C LEU A 275 -23.36 0.49 -6.11
N THR A 276 -22.16 0.54 -5.55
CA THR A 276 -21.81 -0.32 -4.42
C THR A 276 -22.72 0.00 -3.24
N ASN A 277 -23.33 -1.02 -2.62
CA ASN A 277 -24.34 -0.87 -1.56
C ASN A 277 -25.62 -0.10 -1.97
N GLY A 278 -25.78 0.27 -3.24
CA GLY A 278 -26.95 0.95 -3.76
C GLY A 278 -27.98 -0.01 -4.38
N PRO A 279 -29.22 0.45 -4.61
CA PRO A 279 -30.19 -0.34 -5.37
C PRO A 279 -29.79 -0.42 -6.86
N PRO A 280 -30.30 -1.42 -7.59
CA PRO A 280 -30.07 -1.54 -9.02
C PRO A 280 -30.63 -0.33 -9.77
N LEU A 281 -29.88 0.14 -10.76
CA LEU A 281 -30.27 1.24 -11.63
C LEU A 281 -31.15 0.72 -12.77
N PRO A 282 -32.34 1.30 -13.00
CA PRO A 282 -33.21 0.92 -14.10
C PRO A 282 -32.60 1.26 -15.46
N GLU A 283 -33.11 0.64 -16.51
CA GLU A 283 -32.64 0.88 -17.88
C GLU A 283 -32.82 2.33 -18.34
N ARG A 284 -31.74 2.87 -18.91
CA ARG A 284 -31.73 4.13 -19.66
C ARG A 284 -31.09 3.90 -21.01
N VAL A 285 -31.66 4.50 -22.04
CA VAL A 285 -31.22 4.32 -23.42
C VAL A 285 -30.67 5.63 -23.96
N PHE A 286 -29.47 5.59 -24.53
CA PHE A 286 -28.94 6.69 -25.31
C PHE A 286 -29.68 6.79 -26.66
N SER A 287 -30.09 7.99 -27.06
CA SER A 287 -31.03 8.22 -28.18
C SER A 287 -30.35 8.37 -29.54
N GLY A 288 -29.02 8.25 -29.63
CA GLY A 288 -28.26 8.38 -30.88
C GLY A 288 -28.51 7.28 -31.92
N ASN A 289 -27.80 7.39 -33.05
CA ASN A 289 -27.93 6.49 -34.22
C ASN A 289 -27.77 4.99 -33.90
N LYS A 290 -27.09 4.67 -32.81
CA LYS A 290 -27.04 3.33 -32.22
C LYS A 290 -27.52 3.42 -30.78
N PRO A 291 -28.80 3.08 -30.54
CA PRO A 291 -29.31 2.94 -29.18
C PRO A 291 -28.44 1.96 -28.41
N GLN A 292 -28.05 2.36 -27.21
CA GLN A 292 -27.30 1.52 -26.30
C GLN A 292 -27.85 1.78 -24.91
N SER A 293 -28.09 0.71 -24.18
CA SER A 293 -28.67 0.80 -22.86
C SER A 293 -27.58 0.87 -21.80
N ALA A 294 -27.87 1.56 -20.71
CA ALA A 294 -27.07 1.62 -19.50
C ALA A 294 -27.94 1.25 -18.30
N HIS A 295 -27.48 0.29 -17.50
CA HIS A 295 -28.20 -0.18 -16.31
C HIS A 295 -27.32 -1.03 -15.39
N THR A 296 -27.84 -1.37 -14.21
CA THR A 296 -27.26 -2.42 -13.38
C THR A 296 -27.59 -3.78 -13.96
N PRO A 297 -26.60 -4.63 -14.28
CA PRO A 297 -26.89 -5.94 -14.85
C PRO A 297 -27.72 -6.78 -13.87
N PRO A 298 -28.61 -7.66 -14.36
CA PRO A 298 -29.62 -8.33 -13.53
C PRO A 298 -29.03 -9.26 -12.46
N TRP A 299 -27.79 -9.72 -12.65
CA TRP A 299 -27.06 -10.57 -11.72
C TRP A 299 -26.21 -9.79 -10.70
N ALA A 300 -26.06 -8.47 -10.85
CA ALA A 300 -25.32 -7.66 -9.88
C ALA A 300 -26.18 -7.42 -8.63
N THR A 301 -25.53 -7.44 -7.48
CA THR A 301 -26.16 -7.28 -6.18
C THR A 301 -25.56 -6.07 -5.46
N ARG A 302 -26.12 -5.72 -4.29
CA ARG A 302 -25.56 -4.65 -3.44
C ARG A 302 -24.12 -4.94 -2.99
N SER A 303 -23.73 -6.21 -2.98
CA SER A 303 -22.39 -6.67 -2.62
C SER A 303 -21.44 -6.76 -3.81
N THR A 304 -21.85 -6.38 -5.02
CA THR A 304 -20.94 -6.26 -6.16
C THR A 304 -19.93 -5.15 -5.91
N LEU A 305 -18.65 -5.52 -5.89
CA LEU A 305 -17.53 -4.64 -5.59
C LEU A 305 -16.74 -4.25 -6.84
N ALA A 306 -16.76 -5.05 -7.91
CA ALA A 306 -16.05 -4.74 -9.15
C ALA A 306 -16.75 -5.33 -10.38
N LEU A 307 -16.64 -4.64 -11.51
CA LEU A 307 -17.25 -5.02 -12.80
C LEU A 307 -16.29 -4.76 -13.96
N ALA A 308 -16.26 -5.68 -14.92
CA ALA A 308 -15.54 -5.50 -16.18
C ALA A 308 -16.23 -6.30 -17.29
N GLN A 309 -16.09 -5.82 -18.52
CA GLN A 309 -16.53 -6.51 -19.73
C GLN A 309 -15.34 -6.70 -20.67
N THR A 310 -15.37 -7.79 -21.43
CA THR A 310 -14.43 -8.08 -22.51
C THR A 310 -15.05 -7.76 -23.86
N ALA A 311 -14.23 -7.67 -24.92
CA ALA A 311 -14.69 -7.38 -26.27
C ALA A 311 -15.62 -8.45 -26.88
N ASN A 312 -15.67 -9.67 -26.32
CA ASN A 312 -16.60 -10.73 -26.73
C ASN A 312 -17.87 -10.76 -25.87
N GLY A 313 -18.13 -9.73 -25.07
CA GLY A 313 -19.34 -9.61 -24.24
C GLY A 313 -19.31 -10.41 -22.93
N VAL A 314 -18.23 -11.11 -22.61
CA VAL A 314 -18.10 -11.80 -21.33
C VAL A 314 -17.99 -10.77 -20.22
N SER A 315 -18.87 -10.89 -19.23
CA SER A 315 -18.91 -10.01 -18.07
C SER A 315 -18.29 -10.68 -16.86
N TRP A 316 -17.49 -9.92 -16.13
CA TRP A 316 -16.80 -10.35 -14.92
C TRP A 316 -17.27 -9.50 -13.75
N ALA A 317 -17.54 -10.17 -12.64
CA ALA A 317 -18.00 -9.54 -11.42
C ALA A 317 -17.25 -10.08 -10.21
N ILE A 318 -16.90 -9.18 -9.30
CA ILE A 318 -16.47 -9.54 -7.95
C ILE A 318 -17.55 -9.08 -7.00
N SER A 319 -18.05 -9.98 -6.15
CA SER A 319 -18.92 -9.64 -5.04
C SER A 319 -18.28 -10.04 -3.71
N GLY A 320 -18.63 -9.35 -2.63
CA GLY A 320 -18.07 -9.62 -1.30
C GLY A 320 -18.97 -9.19 -0.16
N GLN A 321 -19.20 -10.10 0.79
CA GLN A 321 -19.75 -9.80 2.13
C GLN A 321 -18.83 -10.41 3.18
N GLU A 322 -18.81 -11.74 3.27
CA GLU A 322 -17.90 -12.51 4.13
C GLU A 322 -16.71 -13.05 3.34
N MET A 323 -16.96 -13.48 2.10
CA MET A 323 -15.97 -14.02 1.17
C MET A 323 -16.06 -13.32 -0.18
N LEU A 324 -14.95 -13.28 -0.92
CA LEU A 324 -14.94 -12.80 -2.30
C LEU A 324 -15.42 -13.89 -3.25
N LEU A 325 -16.43 -13.56 -4.06
CA LEU A 325 -16.94 -14.40 -5.13
C LEU A 325 -16.63 -13.76 -6.48
N LEU A 326 -15.98 -14.52 -7.35
CA LEU A 326 -15.81 -14.23 -8.75
C LEU A 326 -16.97 -14.87 -9.53
N SER A 327 -17.70 -14.08 -10.30
CA SER A 327 -18.72 -14.57 -11.22
C SER A 327 -18.42 -14.13 -12.64
N VAL A 328 -18.57 -15.07 -13.58
CA VAL A 328 -18.34 -14.88 -15.02
C VAL A 328 -19.63 -15.19 -15.76
N PHE A 329 -20.03 -14.29 -16.65
CA PHE A 329 -21.28 -14.39 -17.41
C PHE A 329 -20.97 -14.30 -18.91
N SER A 330 -21.70 -15.08 -19.72
CA SER A 330 -21.60 -15.03 -21.17
C SER A 330 -22.11 -13.69 -21.73
N ALA A 331 -21.95 -13.50 -23.04
CA ALA A 331 -22.54 -12.37 -23.74
C ALA A 331 -24.08 -12.30 -23.57
N ASP A 332 -24.73 -13.46 -23.46
CA ASP A 332 -26.18 -13.58 -23.20
C ASP A 332 -26.53 -13.53 -21.70
N HIS A 333 -25.59 -13.10 -20.86
CA HIS A 333 -25.73 -12.94 -19.40
C HIS A 333 -25.99 -14.24 -18.64
N VAL A 334 -25.70 -15.39 -19.25
CA VAL A 334 -25.80 -16.70 -18.59
C VAL A 334 -24.56 -16.93 -17.73
N PRO A 335 -24.70 -17.33 -16.45
CA PRO A 335 -23.55 -17.67 -15.62
C PRO A 335 -22.73 -18.80 -16.23
N ILE A 336 -21.44 -18.57 -16.45
CA ILE A 336 -20.47 -19.57 -16.91
C ILE A 336 -19.78 -20.20 -15.70
N VAL A 337 -19.25 -19.35 -14.80
CA VAL A 337 -18.48 -19.78 -13.63
C VAL A 337 -18.79 -18.90 -12.44
N THR A 338 -18.89 -19.50 -11.25
CA THR A 338 -18.82 -18.81 -9.97
C THR A 338 -17.82 -19.51 -9.08
N ARG A 339 -16.87 -18.75 -8.50
CA ARG A 339 -15.77 -19.31 -7.72
C ARG A 339 -15.45 -18.42 -6.53
N ALA A 340 -15.22 -19.03 -5.38
CA ALA A 340 -14.61 -18.36 -4.24
C ALA A 340 -13.16 -17.94 -4.59
N LEU A 341 -12.80 -16.70 -4.29
CA LEU A 341 -11.42 -16.27 -4.30
C LEU A 341 -10.79 -16.51 -2.93
N THR A 342 -9.54 -16.96 -2.92
CA THR A 342 -8.79 -17.21 -1.69
C THR A 342 -8.32 -15.90 -1.06
N GLY A 343 -8.56 -15.79 0.25
CA GLY A 343 -8.15 -14.68 1.09
C GLY A 343 -9.24 -13.64 1.31
N ASP A 344 -9.20 -13.04 2.50
CA ASP A 344 -10.18 -12.06 2.93
C ASP A 344 -10.00 -10.74 2.17
N VAL A 345 -11.09 -9.99 2.00
CA VAL A 345 -10.98 -8.58 1.63
C VAL A 345 -10.33 -7.88 2.81
N PRO A 346 -9.18 -7.22 2.65
CA PRO A 346 -8.65 -6.38 3.72
C PRO A 346 -9.74 -5.38 4.11
N GLN A 347 -10.27 -5.49 5.34
CA GLN A 347 -11.40 -4.67 5.79
C GLN A 347 -11.09 -3.17 5.65
N GLU A 348 -9.81 -2.82 5.72
CA GLU A 348 -9.26 -1.48 5.47
C GLU A 348 -9.65 -0.92 4.09
N ILE A 349 -9.70 -1.75 3.05
CA ILE A 349 -10.09 -1.33 1.69
C ILE A 349 -11.57 -0.96 1.66
N LEU A 350 -12.42 -1.82 2.23
CA LEU A 350 -13.86 -1.57 2.31
C LEU A 350 -14.18 -0.38 3.21
N ALA A 351 -13.48 -0.24 4.34
CA ALA A 351 -13.64 0.87 5.29
C ALA A 351 -13.25 2.21 4.67
N GLN A 352 -12.29 2.23 3.73
CA GLN A 352 -11.92 3.41 2.95
C GLN A 352 -12.86 3.68 1.76
N GLY A 353 -13.93 2.89 1.59
CA GLY A 353 -14.84 2.97 0.45
C GLY A 353 -14.18 2.58 -0.89
N ARG A 354 -12.99 2.00 -0.87
CA ARG A 354 -12.27 1.60 -2.08
C ARG A 354 -12.82 0.28 -2.59
N THR A 355 -12.98 0.17 -3.90
CA THR A 355 -13.38 -1.06 -4.57
C THR A 355 -12.17 -1.81 -5.11
N PRO A 356 -12.20 -3.15 -5.16
CA PRO A 356 -11.19 -3.92 -5.87
C PRO A 356 -11.13 -3.48 -7.34
N THR A 357 -9.92 -3.31 -7.86
CA THR A 357 -9.70 -2.89 -9.24
C THR A 357 -9.56 -4.13 -10.11
N ILE A 358 -10.32 -4.21 -11.21
CA ILE A 358 -10.23 -5.35 -12.13
C ILE A 358 -10.01 -4.92 -13.57
N HIS A 359 -9.31 -5.76 -14.32
CA HIS A 359 -9.11 -5.63 -15.75
C HIS A 359 -9.36 -6.98 -16.43
N ALA A 360 -10.38 -7.04 -17.29
CA ALA A 360 -10.75 -8.25 -18.00
C ALA A 360 -10.22 -8.26 -19.43
N ARG A 361 -9.81 -9.45 -19.89
CA ARG A 361 -9.43 -9.74 -21.27
C ARG A 361 -10.05 -11.06 -21.72
N SER A 362 -9.98 -11.37 -23.01
CA SER A 362 -10.46 -12.65 -23.53
C SER A 362 -9.71 -13.85 -22.94
N GLU A 363 -8.45 -13.66 -22.53
CA GLU A 363 -7.62 -14.73 -21.96
C GLU A 363 -7.80 -14.90 -20.44
N GLY A 364 -8.55 -14.01 -19.77
CA GLY A 364 -8.79 -14.08 -18.33
C GLY A 364 -8.97 -12.73 -17.64
N LEU A 365 -8.84 -12.73 -16.31
CA LEU A 365 -9.03 -11.57 -15.43
C LEU A 365 -7.74 -11.24 -14.68
N VAL A 366 -7.53 -9.96 -14.44
CA VAL A 366 -6.57 -9.47 -13.45
C VAL A 366 -7.32 -8.70 -12.37
N LEU A 367 -7.05 -9.06 -11.11
CA LEU A 367 -7.65 -8.46 -9.93
C LEU A 367 -6.54 -7.87 -9.03
N GLY A 368 -6.67 -6.60 -8.70
CA GLY A 368 -5.91 -5.96 -7.63
C GLY A 368 -6.71 -5.96 -6.33
N LEU A 369 -6.15 -6.56 -5.28
CA LEU A 369 -6.76 -6.66 -3.95
C LEU A 369 -5.72 -6.38 -2.87
N GLY A 370 -5.77 -5.19 -2.26
CA GLY A 370 -4.75 -4.77 -1.30
C GLY A 370 -3.38 -4.79 -1.97
N ASN A 371 -2.41 -5.45 -1.37
CA ASN A 371 -1.09 -5.63 -1.97
C ASN A 371 -0.96 -6.88 -2.85
N ARG A 372 -2.07 -7.57 -3.19
CA ARG A 372 -2.07 -8.79 -4.00
C ARG A 372 -2.55 -8.49 -5.41
N LEU A 373 -1.81 -8.95 -6.40
CA LEU A 373 -2.21 -8.97 -7.80
C LEU A 373 -2.49 -10.40 -8.24
N ILE A 374 -3.74 -10.69 -8.57
CA ILE A 374 -4.21 -12.04 -8.89
C ILE A 374 -4.52 -12.10 -10.38
N PHE A 375 -3.84 -12.98 -11.09
CA PHE A 375 -4.14 -13.33 -12.48
C PHE A 375 -4.96 -14.62 -12.49
N LEU A 376 -6.07 -14.57 -13.19
CA LEU A 376 -6.93 -15.72 -13.43
C LEU A 376 -6.92 -15.96 -14.94
N ASP A 377 -6.44 -17.11 -15.38
CA ASP A 377 -6.54 -17.49 -16.79
C ASP A 377 -7.93 -18.07 -17.11
N ALA A 378 -8.19 -18.31 -18.40
CA ALA A 378 -9.43 -18.93 -18.87
C ALA A 378 -9.66 -20.36 -18.32
N ASN A 379 -8.61 -21.04 -17.83
CA ASN A 379 -8.71 -22.34 -17.17
C ASN A 379 -8.85 -22.22 -15.64
N HIS A 380 -9.09 -21.01 -15.15
CA HIS A 380 -9.21 -20.68 -13.73
C HIS A 380 -7.99 -21.06 -12.89
N ARG A 381 -6.79 -21.03 -13.48
CA ARG A 381 -5.55 -21.14 -12.73
C ARG A 381 -5.15 -19.77 -12.20
N ASP A 382 -4.82 -19.79 -10.92
CA ASP A 382 -4.43 -18.65 -10.11
C ASP A 382 -2.93 -18.45 -10.23
N MET A 383 -2.51 -17.26 -10.63
CA MET A 383 -1.15 -16.79 -10.35
C MET A 383 -1.27 -15.54 -9.49
N GLU A 384 -0.76 -15.64 -8.28
CA GLU A 384 -0.76 -14.54 -7.33
C GLU A 384 0.63 -13.92 -7.22
N ILE A 385 0.67 -12.59 -7.21
CA ILE A 385 1.89 -11.82 -6.99
C ILE A 385 1.65 -10.85 -5.84
N SER A 386 2.37 -11.02 -4.74
CA SER A 386 2.42 -10.05 -3.65
C SER A 386 3.31 -8.86 -4.03
N LEU A 387 2.81 -7.66 -3.77
CA LEU A 387 3.45 -6.37 -3.99
C LEU A 387 3.79 -5.73 -2.64
N ALA A 388 4.70 -4.75 -2.67
CA ALA A 388 5.11 -4.05 -1.45
C ALA A 388 4.04 -3.06 -0.96
N ASN A 389 3.25 -2.50 -1.88
CA ASN A 389 2.27 -1.45 -1.59
C ASN A 389 0.86 -1.89 -2.00
N PRO A 390 -0.19 -1.38 -1.31
CA PRO A 390 -1.57 -1.56 -1.73
C PRO A 390 -1.85 -0.95 -3.10
N ILE A 391 -2.51 -1.73 -3.96
CA ILE A 391 -2.97 -1.36 -5.29
C ILE A 391 -4.21 -0.47 -5.14
N ILE A 392 -4.16 0.71 -5.74
CA ILE A 392 -5.29 1.65 -5.77
C ILE A 392 -5.87 1.84 -7.17
N GLY A 393 -5.15 1.40 -8.19
CA GLY A 393 -5.51 1.54 -9.59
C GLY A 393 -4.92 0.40 -10.41
N LEU A 394 -5.63 -0.01 -11.46
CA LEU A 394 -5.20 -1.08 -12.34
C LEU A 394 -5.52 -0.75 -13.79
N SER A 395 -4.52 -0.89 -14.66
CA SER A 395 -4.72 -0.86 -16.10
C SER A 395 -3.97 -2.02 -16.75
N GLY A 396 -4.59 -2.64 -17.75
CA GLY A 396 -3.98 -3.70 -18.53
C GLY A 396 -3.77 -3.28 -19.97
N SER A 397 -2.80 -3.92 -20.61
CA SER A 397 -2.49 -3.68 -22.01
C SER A 397 -3.60 -4.17 -22.95
N ALA A 398 -3.67 -3.54 -24.12
CA ALA A 398 -4.71 -3.80 -25.12
C ALA A 398 -4.90 -5.30 -25.46
N PRO A 399 -6.13 -5.71 -25.87
CA PRO A 399 -6.41 -7.03 -26.40
C PRO A 399 -5.41 -7.40 -27.51
N HIS A 400 -5.00 -8.67 -27.57
CA HIS A 400 -4.01 -9.19 -28.53
C HIS A 400 -2.56 -8.70 -28.37
N SER A 401 -2.28 -7.82 -27.41
CA SER A 401 -0.91 -7.53 -27.00
C SER A 401 -0.46 -8.49 -25.90
N ARG A 402 0.87 -8.62 -25.73
CA ARG A 402 1.46 -9.30 -24.55
C ARG A 402 0.85 -8.73 -23.27
N VAL A 403 0.41 -9.61 -22.36
CA VAL A 403 -0.27 -9.24 -21.11
C VAL A 403 0.70 -8.50 -20.20
N ARG A 404 0.47 -7.19 -20.09
CA ARG A 404 1.13 -6.27 -19.16
C ARG A 404 0.06 -5.63 -18.29
N VAL A 405 0.41 -5.42 -17.03
CA VAL A 405 -0.47 -4.79 -16.06
C VAL A 405 0.29 -3.71 -15.34
N ALA A 406 -0.26 -2.51 -15.28
CA ALA A 406 0.22 -1.44 -14.43
C ALA A 406 -0.66 -1.40 -13.18
N ALA A 407 -0.03 -1.60 -12.03
CA ALA A 407 -0.63 -1.43 -10.71
C ALA A 407 -0.17 -0.09 -10.15
N SER A 408 -1.11 0.84 -9.93
CA SER A 408 -0.86 2.13 -9.30
C SER A 408 -0.90 1.99 -7.78
N PHE A 409 -0.04 2.75 -7.09
CA PHE A 409 0.03 2.85 -5.63
C PHE A 409 -0.23 4.29 -5.19
N GLN A 410 -0.15 4.55 -3.88
CA GLN A 410 -0.22 5.92 -3.37
C GLN A 410 0.93 6.80 -3.88
N ASP A 411 2.12 6.22 -4.10
CA ASP A 411 3.27 6.87 -4.75
C ASP A 411 3.74 5.99 -5.92
N GLY A 412 3.57 6.50 -7.15
CA GLY A 412 3.92 5.85 -8.39
C GLY A 412 3.18 4.54 -8.64
N GLY A 413 3.87 3.58 -9.23
CA GLY A 413 3.32 2.26 -9.50
C GLY A 413 4.34 1.25 -10.00
N MET A 414 3.84 0.12 -10.49
CA MET A 414 4.66 -0.95 -11.06
C MET A 414 3.99 -1.58 -12.28
N VAL A 415 4.77 -1.83 -13.33
CA VAL A 415 4.40 -2.68 -14.46
C VAL A 415 4.87 -4.10 -14.22
N ILE A 416 3.96 -5.04 -14.47
CA ILE A 416 4.18 -6.48 -14.36
C ILE A 416 3.87 -7.14 -15.70
N TRP A 417 4.81 -7.96 -16.19
CA TRP A 417 4.60 -8.81 -17.36
C TRP A 417 4.17 -10.20 -16.91
N LYS A 418 2.97 -10.65 -17.28
CA LYS A 418 2.37 -11.90 -16.75
C LYS A 418 3.27 -13.13 -16.96
N ASP A 419 3.89 -13.23 -18.13
CA ASP A 419 4.61 -14.42 -18.56
C ASP A 419 6.03 -14.57 -17.98
N THR A 420 6.71 -13.45 -17.71
CA THR A 420 8.05 -13.45 -17.12
C THR A 420 8.05 -13.06 -15.65
N GLN A 421 6.91 -12.60 -15.13
CA GLN A 421 6.74 -11.99 -13.81
C GLN A 421 7.74 -10.85 -13.54
N ARG A 422 8.36 -10.29 -14.59
CA ARG A 422 9.28 -9.16 -14.45
C ARG A 422 8.50 -7.96 -13.95
N LYS A 423 9.13 -7.21 -13.06
CA LYS A 423 8.57 -6.05 -12.36
C LYS A 423 9.42 -4.81 -12.65
N ARG A 424 8.78 -3.69 -12.97
CA ARG A 424 9.44 -2.39 -13.17
C ARG A 424 8.61 -1.27 -12.56
N HIS A 425 9.24 -0.43 -11.75
CA HIS A 425 8.59 0.73 -11.15
C HIS A 425 8.43 1.87 -12.15
N PHE A 426 7.39 2.67 -11.98
CA PHE A 426 7.17 3.92 -12.71
C PHE A 426 6.66 5.01 -11.77
N GLY A 427 6.67 6.25 -12.26
CA GLY A 427 5.91 7.33 -11.66
C GLY A 427 6.41 7.75 -10.30
N HIS A 428 7.71 7.66 -10.02
CA HIS A 428 8.21 8.04 -8.69
C HIS A 428 7.87 9.51 -8.38
N GLY A 429 7.18 9.75 -7.26
CA GLY A 429 6.67 11.06 -6.91
C GLY A 429 5.41 11.48 -7.69
N LEU A 430 4.75 10.56 -8.40
CA LEU A 430 3.37 10.74 -8.83
C LEU A 430 2.45 10.29 -7.69
N VAL A 431 1.58 11.18 -7.22
CA VAL A 431 0.67 10.85 -6.12
C VAL A 431 -0.60 10.21 -6.67
N ALA A 432 -0.84 8.95 -6.29
CA ALA A 432 -1.99 8.17 -6.69
C ALA A 432 -2.29 8.19 -8.21
N PRO A 433 -1.31 7.84 -9.08
CA PRO A 433 -1.44 8.07 -10.51
C PRO A 433 -2.54 7.23 -11.16
N GLN A 434 -3.33 7.88 -12.00
CA GLN A 434 -4.21 7.22 -12.95
C GLN A 434 -3.37 6.68 -14.12
N THR A 435 -3.68 5.48 -14.60
CA THR A 435 -2.87 4.83 -15.64
C THR A 435 -3.71 4.24 -16.76
N ALA A 436 -3.15 4.25 -17.97
CA ALA A 436 -3.67 3.48 -19.09
C ALA A 436 -2.53 3.03 -20.00
N PHE A 437 -2.71 1.88 -20.65
CA PHE A 437 -1.90 1.52 -21.81
C PHE A 437 -2.56 2.04 -23.08
N THR A 438 -1.79 2.72 -23.92
CA THR A 438 -2.21 3.01 -25.30
C THR A 438 -2.33 1.71 -26.11
N VAL A 439 -2.98 1.78 -27.29
CA VAL A 439 -3.12 0.63 -28.19
C VAL A 439 -1.77 0.03 -28.61
N THR A 440 -0.73 0.86 -28.76
CA THR A 440 0.63 0.43 -29.10
C THR A 440 1.40 -0.14 -27.90
N GLY A 441 0.84 -0.02 -26.69
CA GLY A 441 1.39 -0.55 -25.46
C GLY A 441 2.35 0.39 -24.73
N LYS A 442 2.40 1.68 -25.07
CA LYS A 442 3.01 2.69 -24.19
C LYS A 442 2.14 2.85 -22.94
N LEU A 443 2.77 2.91 -21.76
CA LEU A 443 2.07 3.21 -20.50
C LEU A 443 2.04 4.72 -20.31
N VAL A 444 0.87 5.26 -19.97
CA VAL A 444 0.68 6.64 -19.54
C VAL A 444 0.33 6.61 -18.06
N ALA A 445 1.01 7.44 -17.26
CA ALA A 445 0.74 7.65 -15.85
C ALA A 445 0.53 9.14 -15.59
N VAL A 446 -0.56 9.49 -14.91
CA VAL A 446 -0.96 10.89 -14.71
C VAL A 446 -1.37 11.10 -13.27
N ASP A 447 -0.84 12.16 -12.65
CA ASP A 447 -1.36 12.71 -11.39
C ASP A 447 -1.69 14.20 -11.55
N GLN A 448 -1.94 14.89 -10.42
CA GLN A 448 -2.21 16.33 -10.43
C GLN A 448 -1.04 17.20 -10.91
N SER A 449 0.19 16.68 -10.85
CA SER A 449 1.41 17.44 -11.13
C SER A 449 1.86 17.28 -12.58
N ARG A 450 1.83 16.05 -13.11
CA ARG A 450 2.40 15.74 -14.42
C ARG A 450 1.83 14.47 -15.06
N ILE A 451 2.00 14.41 -16.37
CA ILE A 451 1.78 13.27 -17.25
C ILE A 451 3.15 12.69 -17.58
N GLU A 452 3.31 11.39 -17.44
CA GLU A 452 4.51 10.65 -17.82
C GLU A 452 4.16 9.53 -18.80
N VAL A 453 5.01 9.35 -19.82
CA VAL A 453 4.86 8.33 -20.86
C VAL A 453 6.05 7.38 -20.82
N TYR A 454 5.76 6.09 -20.89
CA TYR A 454 6.73 5.02 -20.81
C TYR A 454 6.61 4.03 -21.96
N ASN A 455 7.74 3.68 -22.57
CA ASN A 455 7.87 2.53 -23.46
C ASN A 455 7.91 1.24 -22.65
N THR A 456 7.14 0.22 -23.06
CA THR A 456 7.09 -1.08 -22.35
C THR A 456 7.65 -2.25 -23.18
N SER A 457 8.54 -1.96 -24.13
CA SER A 457 9.15 -2.96 -25.03
C SER A 457 10.18 -3.86 -24.32
N ARG A 458 10.37 -5.08 -24.85
CA ARG A 458 11.41 -6.04 -24.39
C ARG A 458 11.41 -6.36 -22.89
N ASN A 459 10.23 -6.38 -22.26
CA ASN A 459 10.07 -6.56 -20.80
C ASN A 459 10.74 -5.49 -19.96
N ASP A 460 10.98 -4.32 -20.52
CA ASP A 460 11.53 -3.19 -19.79
C ASP A 460 10.56 -2.04 -19.78
N LEU A 461 10.83 -1.10 -18.88
CA LEU A 461 10.08 0.13 -18.77
C LEU A 461 11.05 1.29 -18.92
N VAL A 462 10.92 1.99 -20.04
CA VAL A 462 11.80 3.11 -20.38
C VAL A 462 10.95 4.36 -20.38
N PHE A 463 11.31 5.33 -19.55
CA PHE A 463 10.70 6.65 -19.59
C PHE A 463 10.98 7.31 -20.95
N GLU A 464 9.93 7.83 -21.60
CA GLU A 464 10.05 8.54 -22.87
C GLU A 464 9.97 10.06 -22.64
N SER A 465 8.82 10.53 -22.17
CA SER A 465 8.53 11.96 -22.00
C SER A 465 7.68 12.25 -20.77
N SER A 466 7.69 13.52 -20.38
CA SER A 466 6.79 14.07 -19.37
C SER A 466 6.31 15.45 -19.77
N MET A 467 5.11 15.82 -19.32
CA MET A 467 4.60 17.18 -19.42
C MET A 467 3.80 17.53 -18.16
N PRO A 468 3.63 18.82 -17.80
CA PRO A 468 2.76 19.21 -16.71
C PRO A 468 1.32 18.73 -16.92
N SER A 469 0.67 18.35 -15.83
CA SER A 469 -0.76 18.03 -15.79
C SER A 469 -1.56 19.32 -15.58
N LEU A 470 -2.82 19.34 -16.00
CA LEU A 470 -3.69 20.51 -15.81
C LEU A 470 -4.41 20.53 -14.46
N GLY A 471 -4.37 19.42 -13.73
CA GLY A 471 -5.04 19.28 -12.44
C GLY A 471 -5.25 17.82 -12.07
N GLN A 472 -6.11 17.58 -11.07
CA GLN A 472 -6.39 16.22 -10.58
C GLN A 472 -7.10 15.38 -11.67
N PRO A 473 -6.48 14.28 -12.14
CA PRO A 473 -7.11 13.39 -13.12
C PRO A 473 -8.16 12.51 -12.44
N VAL A 474 -9.33 12.42 -13.06
CA VAL A 474 -10.39 11.45 -12.72
C VAL A 474 -10.08 10.09 -13.36
N SER A 475 -9.67 10.09 -14.63
CA SER A 475 -9.33 8.86 -15.35
C SER A 475 -8.41 9.13 -16.54
N VAL A 476 -7.63 8.12 -16.92
CA VAL A 476 -6.80 8.09 -18.12
C VAL A 476 -7.30 6.95 -19.00
N MET A 477 -7.46 7.22 -20.29
CA MET A 477 -8.09 6.30 -21.23
C MET A 477 -7.27 6.15 -22.50
N SER A 478 -7.25 4.94 -23.08
CA SER A 478 -6.70 4.72 -24.42
C SER A 478 -7.71 5.17 -25.46
N VAL A 479 -7.26 5.85 -26.51
CA VAL A 479 -8.11 6.34 -27.61
C VAL A 479 -7.75 5.62 -28.91
N GLU A 480 -6.61 5.99 -29.50
CA GLU A 480 -6.15 5.48 -30.79
C GLU A 480 -4.70 4.94 -30.70
N ARG A 481 -4.09 4.64 -31.84
CA ARG A 481 -2.66 4.32 -31.88
C ARG A 481 -1.87 5.52 -31.37
N ASN A 482 -1.07 5.30 -30.32
CA ASN A 482 -0.30 6.33 -29.63
C ASN A 482 -1.15 7.48 -29.03
N GLY A 483 -2.47 7.35 -28.99
CA GLY A 483 -3.37 8.36 -28.43
C GLY A 483 -3.92 7.95 -27.06
N PHE A 484 -4.04 8.93 -26.17
CA PHE A 484 -4.69 8.75 -24.87
C PHE A 484 -5.48 10.00 -24.51
N ALA A 485 -6.47 9.86 -23.63
CA ALA A 485 -7.24 10.98 -23.11
C ALA A 485 -7.21 11.02 -21.59
N VAL A 486 -7.29 12.23 -21.03
CA VAL A 486 -7.37 12.48 -19.60
C VAL A 486 -8.64 13.27 -19.31
N LEU A 487 -9.49 12.73 -18.44
CA LEU A 487 -10.61 13.46 -17.85
C LEU A 487 -10.15 14.04 -16.52
N TYR A 488 -10.29 15.35 -16.34
CA TYR A 488 -9.96 16.07 -15.11
C TYR A 488 -11.21 16.35 -14.26
N GLU A 489 -11.02 16.61 -12.96
CA GLU A 489 -12.12 16.90 -12.03
C GLU A 489 -12.97 18.13 -12.42
N ASN A 490 -12.37 19.10 -13.12
CA ASN A 490 -13.06 20.29 -13.65
C ASN A 490 -13.97 19.98 -14.87
N GLY A 491 -14.04 18.72 -15.31
CA GLY A 491 -14.80 18.29 -16.48
C GLY A 491 -14.09 18.51 -17.82
N GLU A 492 -12.85 18.97 -17.83
CA GLU A 492 -12.05 19.06 -19.05
C GLU A 492 -11.60 17.65 -19.45
N LEU A 493 -11.90 17.27 -20.70
CA LEU A 493 -11.43 16.05 -21.34
C LEU A 493 -10.45 16.43 -22.43
N ILE A 494 -9.21 15.96 -22.35
CA ILE A 494 -8.17 16.29 -23.32
C ILE A 494 -7.64 15.03 -23.97
N HIS A 495 -7.62 15.02 -25.29
CA HIS A 495 -7.00 13.98 -26.11
C HIS A 495 -5.58 14.41 -26.48
N TYR A 496 -4.62 13.53 -26.20
CA TYR A 496 -3.21 13.67 -26.47
C TYR A 496 -2.74 12.61 -27.46
N ARG A 497 -1.76 12.95 -28.29
CA ARG A 497 -1.03 12.01 -29.15
C ARG A 497 0.45 12.01 -28.80
N ILE A 498 1.01 10.81 -28.67
CA ILE A 498 2.44 10.60 -28.41
C ILE A 498 3.14 10.52 -29.77
N ALA A 499 4.25 11.25 -29.94
CA ALA A 499 5.09 11.15 -31.13
C ALA A 499 5.59 9.71 -31.35
N GLU A 500 5.74 9.33 -32.63
CA GLU A 500 6.23 8.01 -33.04
C GLU A 500 7.73 7.82 -32.81
#